data_AF-A0A913XAZ6-F1
#
_entry.id   AF-A0A913XAZ6-F1
#
_cell.length_a   1.000
_cell.length_b   1.000
_cell.length_c   1.000
_cell.angle_alpha   90.00
_cell.angle_beta   90.00
_cell.angle_gamma   90.00
#
_symmetry.space_group_name_H-M   'P 1'
#
loop_
_entity.id
_entity.type
_entity.pdbx_description
1 polymer ?
#
loop_
_entity_poly.entity_id
_entity_poly.type
_entity_poly.pdbx_seq_one_letter_code
_entity_poly.pdbx_strand_id
1 'polypeptide(L)'
;MRVITIDNAVVKGYHEFQIRPPPALHVLLPVSKEHGNRHDANACLVWVPELKDIPTTLWNDITDAKHSERVHTIAGLPIGRVPKGLAPCFRELLESSDVECINCEQTGSPCKSFQPWPEQQCTGGGAVIPCSYRVVTKSNHQSIMDKI
;
A
#
# COMPACT_ATOMS: atom_id res chain seq x y z
N MET A 1 22.29 2.64 2.46
CA MET A 1 20.86 2.53 2.15
C MET A 1 20.63 1.20 1.45
N ARG A 2 19.77 0.36 2.01
CA ARG A 2 19.41 -0.95 1.45
C ARG A 2 17.90 -0.98 1.25
N VAL A 3 17.45 -1.62 0.18
CA VAL A 3 16.03 -1.83 -0.09
C VAL A 3 15.76 -3.32 0.03
N ILE A 4 14.82 -3.66 0.91
CA ILE A 4 14.28 -5.01 1.04
C ILE A 4 12.92 -5.00 0.34
N THR A 5 12.72 -5.95 -0.57
CA THR A 5 11.49 -6.03 -1.37
C THR A 5 10.70 -7.26 -0.97
N ILE A 6 9.41 -7.08 -0.71
CA ILE A 6 8.44 -8.15 -0.49
C ILE A 6 7.57 -8.20 -1.75
N ASP A 7 7.88 -9.14 -2.62
CA ASP A 7 7.20 -9.33 -3.89
C ASP A 7 5.94 -10.19 -3.78
N ASN A 8 5.11 -10.17 -4.82
CA ASN A 8 3.85 -10.93 -4.90
C ASN A 8 2.90 -10.65 -3.73
N ALA A 9 2.94 -9.41 -3.23
CA ALA A 9 2.08 -8.95 -2.16
C ALA A 9 0.81 -8.29 -2.73
N VAL A 10 -0.06 -7.87 -1.82
CA VAL A 10 -1.30 -7.17 -2.18
C VAL A 10 -1.66 -6.12 -1.16
N VAL A 11 -2.27 -5.02 -1.60
CA VAL A 11 -3.04 -4.12 -0.73
C VAL A 11 -4.47 -4.65 -0.59
N LYS A 12 -4.97 -4.68 0.64
CA LYS A 12 -6.32 -5.13 1.01
C LYS A 12 -7.23 -3.96 1.35
N GLY A 13 -8.53 -4.23 1.49
CA GLY A 13 -9.50 -3.24 1.95
C GLY A 13 -10.11 -2.38 0.85
N TYR A 14 -9.84 -2.65 -0.44
CA TYR A 14 -10.37 -1.87 -1.57
C TYR A 14 -11.89 -1.64 -1.51
N HIS A 15 -12.66 -2.56 -0.92
CA HIS A 15 -14.11 -2.40 -0.74
C HIS A 15 -14.54 -1.26 0.19
N GLU A 16 -13.69 -0.90 1.14
CA GLU A 16 -13.90 0.18 2.10
C GLU A 16 -13.42 1.52 1.53
N PHE A 17 -12.25 1.55 0.89
CA PHE A 17 -11.66 2.77 0.37
C PHE A 17 -12.20 3.15 -1.01
N GLN A 18 -12.34 2.17 -1.90
CA GLN A 18 -12.81 2.31 -3.29
C GLN A 18 -11.98 3.25 -4.16
N ILE A 19 -10.76 3.60 -3.73
CA ILE A 19 -9.85 4.47 -4.47
C ILE A 19 -8.94 3.62 -5.36
N ARG A 20 -8.94 3.92 -6.66
CA ARG A 20 -7.99 3.31 -7.59
C ARG A 20 -6.63 4.01 -7.47
N PRO A 21 -5.54 3.26 -7.31
CA PRO A 21 -4.21 3.86 -7.31
C PRO A 21 -3.89 4.50 -8.67
N PRO A 22 -2.96 5.49 -8.71
CA PRO A 22 -2.48 6.08 -9.95
C PRO A 22 -2.01 5.02 -10.96
N PRO A 23 -2.37 5.11 -12.25
CA PRO A 23 -2.07 4.08 -13.26
C PRO A 23 -0.57 3.97 -13.60
N ALA A 24 0.24 4.95 -13.21
CA ALA A 24 1.67 4.94 -13.45
C ALA A 24 2.38 3.94 -12.51
N LEU A 25 3.00 2.93 -13.11
CA LEU A 25 3.72 1.79 -12.47
C LEU A 25 4.89 2.16 -11.54
N HIS A 26 5.13 3.43 -11.21
CA HIS A 26 6.30 3.87 -10.45
C HIS A 26 5.99 4.87 -9.34
N VAL A 27 4.72 5.15 -9.06
CA VAL A 27 4.36 5.97 -7.89
C VAL A 27 4.50 5.10 -6.64
N LEU A 28 5.45 5.44 -5.78
CA LEU A 28 5.65 4.80 -4.49
C LEU A 28 4.58 5.29 -3.53
N LEU A 29 3.71 4.37 -3.09
CA LEU A 29 2.58 4.63 -2.22
C LEU A 29 3.04 4.46 -0.76
N PRO A 30 3.15 5.53 0.04
CA PRO A 30 3.70 5.42 1.39
C PRO A 30 2.80 4.59 2.31
N VAL A 31 3.43 3.88 3.22
CA VAL A 31 2.76 3.08 4.25
C VAL A 31 2.92 3.74 5.62
N SER A 32 1.85 3.82 6.38
CA SER A 32 1.87 4.35 7.75
C SER A 32 1.02 3.54 8.70
N LYS A 33 1.20 3.75 10.01
CA LYS A 33 0.40 3.10 11.05
C LYS A 33 -1.03 3.63 11.04
N GLU A 34 -2.00 2.73 11.10
CA GLU A 34 -3.38 3.09 11.40
C GLU A 34 -3.57 3.08 12.92
N HIS A 35 -3.98 4.21 13.47
CA HIS A 35 -4.30 4.33 14.89
C HIS A 35 -5.82 4.19 15.09
N GLY A 36 -6.23 3.49 16.15
CA GLY A 36 -7.65 3.36 16.50
C GLY A 36 -8.45 2.38 15.63
N ASN A 37 -7.80 1.56 14.81
CA ASN A 37 -8.51 0.51 14.08
C ASN A 37 -9.13 -0.51 15.05
N ARG A 38 -10.45 -0.61 15.04
CA ARG A 38 -11.24 -1.46 15.95
C ARG A 38 -11.12 -2.97 15.69
N HIS A 39 -10.55 -3.38 14.56
CA HIS A 39 -10.46 -4.78 14.12
C HIS A 39 -9.04 -5.34 14.22
N ASP A 40 -8.03 -4.48 14.05
CA ASP A 40 -6.62 -4.86 14.08
C ASP A 40 -5.77 -3.72 14.62
N ALA A 41 -5.26 -3.87 15.84
CA ALA A 41 -4.38 -2.88 16.48
C ALA A 41 -3.05 -2.67 15.72
N ASN A 42 -2.67 -3.62 14.87
CA ASN A 42 -1.46 -3.55 14.06
C ASN A 42 -1.69 -2.99 12.66
N ALA A 43 -2.92 -2.60 12.31
CA ALA A 43 -3.27 -2.15 10.98
C ALA A 43 -2.33 -1.03 10.49
N CYS A 44 -1.98 -1.12 9.20
CA CYS A 44 -1.17 -0.14 8.50
C CYS A 44 -1.89 0.26 7.22
N LEU A 45 -1.94 1.56 6.93
CA LEU A 45 -2.59 2.15 5.76
C LEU A 45 -1.58 2.35 4.63
N VAL A 46 -2.06 2.18 3.40
CA VAL A 46 -1.35 2.54 2.18
C VAL A 46 -2.01 3.77 1.58
N TRP A 47 -1.22 4.77 1.22
CA TRP A 47 -1.70 6.09 0.82
C TRP A 47 -1.32 6.42 -0.62
N VAL A 48 -2.15 7.20 -1.30
CA VAL A 48 -1.67 8.01 -2.42
C VAL A 48 -0.74 9.08 -1.84
N PRO A 49 0.44 9.34 -2.43
CA PRO A 49 1.30 10.43 -2.00
C PRO A 49 0.57 11.78 -2.01
N GLU A 50 1.09 12.73 -1.23
CA GLU A 50 0.64 14.11 -1.29
C GLU A 50 0.86 14.68 -2.69
N LEU A 51 0.00 15.61 -3.12
CA LEU A 51 0.03 16.14 -4.49
C LEU A 51 1.41 16.74 -4.87
N LYS A 52 2.08 17.35 -3.89
CA LYS A 52 3.43 17.93 -4.03
C LYS A 52 4.53 16.90 -4.33
N ASP A 53 4.31 15.64 -3.93
CA ASP A 53 5.25 14.53 -4.07
C ASP A 53 4.97 13.69 -5.34
N ILE A 54 3.93 14.06 -6.10
CA ILE A 54 3.55 13.45 -7.37
C ILE A 54 4.04 14.35 -8.52
N PRO A 55 4.72 13.80 -9.54
CA PRO A 55 5.06 14.55 -10.75
C PRO A 55 3.84 15.26 -11.36
N THR A 56 3.95 16.56 -11.64
CA THR A 56 2.86 17.39 -12.18
C THR A 56 2.29 16.86 -13.49
N THR A 57 3.11 16.14 -14.27
CA THR A 57 2.70 15.46 -15.50
C THR A 57 1.62 14.41 -15.27
N LEU A 58 1.53 13.83 -14.07
CA LEU A 58 0.58 12.77 -13.73
C LEU A 58 -0.71 13.30 -13.08
N TRP A 59 -0.77 14.57 -12.69
CA TRP A 59 -1.89 15.10 -11.89
C TRP A 59 -3.26 14.96 -12.55
N ASN A 60 -3.30 15.00 -13.88
CA ASN A 60 -4.53 14.91 -14.67
C ASN A 60 -4.81 13.49 -15.18
N ASP A 61 -3.96 12.51 -14.89
CA ASP A 61 -4.17 11.14 -15.32
C ASP A 61 -5.43 10.57 -14.67
N ILE A 62 -6.20 9.85 -15.47
CA ILE A 62 -7.46 9.23 -15.03
C ILE A 62 -7.12 7.97 -14.25
N THR A 63 -7.60 7.91 -13.00
CA THR A 63 -7.44 6.74 -12.12
C THR A 63 -8.67 5.84 -12.17
N ASP A 64 -9.86 6.43 -12.23
CA ASP A 64 -11.12 5.74 -12.48
C ASP A 64 -11.95 6.48 -13.54
N ALA A 65 -12.00 5.92 -14.75
CA ALA A 65 -12.78 6.48 -15.85
C ALA A 65 -14.29 6.47 -15.59
N LYS A 66 -14.80 5.52 -14.80
CA LYS A 66 -16.23 5.42 -14.50
C LYS A 66 -16.69 6.53 -13.56
N HIS A 67 -15.82 6.92 -12.62
CA HIS A 67 -16.09 7.96 -11.63
C HIS A 67 -15.48 9.31 -11.98
N SER A 68 -14.82 9.41 -13.14
CA SER A 68 -14.06 10.61 -13.57
C SER A 68 -13.01 11.06 -12.57
N GLU A 69 -12.44 10.12 -11.81
CA GLU A 69 -11.40 10.39 -10.82
C GLU A 69 -10.04 10.59 -11.50
N ARG A 70 -9.27 11.51 -10.94
CA ARG A 70 -7.94 11.87 -11.40
C ARG A 70 -6.94 11.85 -10.25
N VAL A 71 -5.66 11.71 -10.57
CA VAL A 71 -4.60 11.64 -9.55
C VAL A 71 -4.67 12.80 -8.54
N HIS A 72 -4.84 14.04 -9.00
CA HIS A 72 -4.92 15.18 -8.07
C HIS A 72 -6.14 15.17 -7.15
N THR A 73 -7.23 14.48 -7.54
CA THR A 73 -8.45 14.38 -6.71
C THR A 73 -8.32 13.35 -5.60
N ILE A 74 -7.38 12.41 -5.72
CA ILE A 74 -7.17 11.32 -4.77
C ILE A 74 -5.86 11.42 -3.98
N ALA A 75 -5.03 12.43 -4.28
CA ALA A 75 -3.76 12.65 -3.59
C ALA A 75 -3.98 12.80 -2.07
N GLY A 76 -3.11 12.18 -1.27
CA GLY A 76 -3.23 12.16 0.19
C GLY A 76 -4.35 11.27 0.75
N LEU A 77 -5.11 10.55 -0.10
CA LEU A 77 -6.16 9.64 0.38
C LEU A 77 -5.62 8.22 0.61
N PRO A 78 -6.15 7.49 1.61
CA PRO A 78 -5.80 6.10 1.84
C PRO A 78 -6.50 5.21 0.80
N ILE A 79 -5.77 4.28 0.20
CA ILE A 79 -6.29 3.38 -0.84
C ILE A 79 -6.55 1.97 -0.33
N GLY A 80 -6.06 1.65 0.86
CA GLY A 80 -6.08 0.30 1.38
C GLY A 80 -5.23 0.10 2.61
N ARG A 81 -5.15 -1.15 3.03
CA ARG A 81 -4.37 -1.61 4.18
C ARG A 81 -3.37 -2.69 3.77
N VAL A 82 -2.28 -2.73 4.51
CA VAL A 82 -1.36 -3.87 4.50
C VAL A 82 -2.13 -5.15 4.93
N PRO A 83 -1.86 -6.31 4.32
CA PRO A 83 -2.50 -7.56 4.73
C PRO A 83 -2.30 -7.85 6.21
N LYS A 84 -3.33 -8.37 6.88
CA LYS A 84 -3.32 -8.68 8.32
C LYS A 84 -2.12 -9.54 8.76
N GLY A 85 -1.65 -10.45 7.90
CA GLY A 85 -0.46 -11.27 8.20
C GLY A 85 0.86 -10.50 8.23
N LEU A 86 0.97 -9.42 7.44
CA LEU A 86 2.16 -8.56 7.36
C LEU A 86 2.08 -7.34 8.30
N ALA A 87 0.87 -6.95 8.71
CA ALA A 87 0.62 -5.75 9.50
C ALA A 87 1.43 -5.67 10.81
N PRO A 88 1.57 -6.75 11.63
CA PRO A 88 2.39 -6.70 12.84
C PRO A 88 3.87 -6.39 12.56
N CYS A 89 4.46 -7.06 11.56
CA CYS A 89 5.84 -6.83 11.13
C CYS A 89 6.03 -5.38 10.67
N PHE A 90 5.13 -4.89 9.79
CA PHE A 90 5.22 -3.53 9.26
C PHE A 90 5.11 -2.49 10.36
N ARG A 91 4.26 -2.74 11.36
CA ARG A 91 4.12 -1.83 12.49
C ARG A 91 5.40 -1.73 13.31
N GLU A 92 6.04 -2.86 13.60
CA GLU A 92 7.34 -2.89 14.28
C GLU A 92 8.42 -2.20 13.45
N LEU A 93 8.47 -2.46 12.14
CA LEU A 93 9.42 -1.81 11.23
C LEU A 93 9.23 -0.30 11.18
N LEU A 94 7.98 0.19 11.14
CA LEU A 94 7.67 1.63 11.17
C LEU A 94 8.03 2.31 12.50
N GLU A 95 8.27 1.54 13.57
CA GLU A 95 8.73 2.04 14.87
C GLU A 95 10.26 1.95 15.03
N SER A 96 10.93 1.24 14.13
CA SER A 96 12.39 1.09 14.13
C SER A 96 13.10 2.35 13.68
N SER A 97 14.14 2.76 14.41
CA SER A 97 15.03 3.85 14.00
C SER A 97 15.86 3.53 12.76
N ASP A 98 16.05 2.24 12.45
CA ASP A 98 16.86 1.75 11.33
C ASP A 98 16.10 1.75 10.00
N VAL A 99 14.78 1.80 10.05
CA VAL A 99 13.91 1.91 8.87
C VAL A 99 13.69 3.39 8.55
N GLU A 100 13.86 3.75 7.29
CA GLU A 100 13.59 5.09 6.79
C GLU A 100 12.13 5.24 6.40
N CYS A 101 11.64 4.33 5.56
CA CYS A 101 10.24 4.28 5.15
C CYS A 101 9.87 2.91 4.61
N ILE A 102 8.56 2.68 4.49
CA ILE A 102 7.99 1.55 3.77
C ILE A 102 7.09 2.12 2.69
N ASN A 103 7.31 1.68 1.45
CA ASN A 103 6.52 2.08 0.30
C ASN A 103 5.91 0.85 -0.38
N CYS A 104 4.78 1.06 -1.05
CA CYS A 104 4.11 0.08 -1.87
C CYS A 104 4.22 0.52 -3.33
N GLU A 105 4.71 -0.37 -4.19
CA GLU A 105 4.74 -0.19 -5.64
C GLU A 105 3.65 -1.06 -6.26
N GLN A 106 2.72 -0.45 -6.96
CA GLN A 106 1.66 -1.19 -7.64
C GLN A 106 2.24 -1.99 -8.81
N THR A 107 1.87 -3.27 -8.90
CA THR A 107 2.33 -4.17 -9.97
C THR A 107 1.20 -4.58 -10.92
N GLY A 108 -0.06 -4.24 -10.61
CA GLY A 108 -1.20 -4.52 -11.46
C GLY A 108 -2.46 -3.78 -11.04
N SER A 109 -3.48 -3.77 -11.90
CA SER A 109 -4.77 -3.14 -11.61
C SER A 109 -5.53 -3.86 -10.48
N PRO A 110 -6.43 -3.15 -9.74
CA PRO A 110 -7.31 -3.79 -8.79
C PRO A 110 -8.04 -4.99 -9.41
N CYS A 111 -7.96 -6.16 -8.77
CA CYS A 111 -8.50 -7.42 -9.26
C CYS A 111 -9.20 -8.19 -8.13
N LYS A 112 -9.96 -9.24 -8.48
CA LYS A 112 -10.58 -10.13 -7.47
C LYS A 112 -9.49 -10.90 -6.72
N SER A 113 -9.69 -11.17 -5.44
CA SER A 113 -8.78 -11.99 -4.64
C SER A 113 -8.71 -13.39 -5.25
N PHE A 114 -7.48 -13.86 -5.39
CA PHE A 114 -7.16 -15.20 -5.86
C PHE A 114 -6.24 -15.89 -4.84
N GLN A 115 -6.17 -17.22 -4.90
CA GLN A 115 -5.26 -18.03 -4.06
C GLN A 115 -3.81 -17.50 -4.15
N PRO A 116 -3.05 -17.42 -3.04
CA PRO A 116 -3.30 -18.02 -1.72
C PRO A 116 -4.17 -17.18 -0.78
N TRP A 117 -4.76 -16.08 -1.25
CA TRP A 117 -5.58 -15.21 -0.42
C TRP A 117 -7.01 -15.74 -0.29
N PRO A 118 -7.67 -15.57 0.87
CA PRO A 118 -9.00 -16.13 1.10
C PRO A 118 -10.00 -15.73 0.00
N GLU A 119 -10.82 -16.69 -0.40
CA GLU A 119 -11.92 -16.43 -1.32
C GLU A 119 -12.89 -15.42 -0.70
N GLN A 120 -13.46 -14.59 -1.57
CA GLN A 120 -14.40 -13.54 -1.18
C GLN A 120 -15.66 -14.13 -0.55
N GLN A 121 -15.95 -13.79 0.71
CA GLN A 121 -17.15 -14.27 1.42
C GLN A 121 -18.38 -13.34 1.27
N CYS A 122 -18.19 -12.08 0.84
CA CYS A 122 -19.27 -11.09 0.74
C CYS A 122 -19.15 -10.27 -0.56
N THR A 123 -20.27 -9.80 -1.12
CA THR A 123 -20.30 -8.86 -2.24
C THR A 123 -19.46 -7.61 -1.92
N GLY A 124 -18.50 -7.27 -2.79
CA GLY A 124 -17.51 -6.19 -2.57
C GLY A 124 -16.23 -6.60 -1.84
N GLY A 125 -16.26 -7.51 -0.86
CA GLY A 125 -15.14 -7.82 0.06
C GLY A 125 -13.94 -8.62 -0.48
N GLY A 126 -13.75 -8.69 -1.81
CA GLY A 126 -12.74 -9.54 -2.44
C GLY A 126 -11.69 -8.83 -3.27
N ALA A 127 -11.81 -7.53 -3.57
CA ALA A 127 -10.85 -6.87 -4.43
C ALA A 127 -9.51 -6.60 -3.71
N VAL A 128 -8.41 -6.81 -4.43
CA VAL A 128 -7.03 -6.56 -3.99
C VAL A 128 -6.29 -5.73 -5.04
N ILE A 129 -5.27 -5.00 -4.61
CA ILE A 129 -4.35 -4.30 -5.52
C ILE A 129 -3.02 -5.07 -5.49
N PRO A 130 -2.61 -5.73 -6.57
CA PRO A 130 -1.29 -6.36 -6.66
C PRO A 130 -0.16 -5.35 -6.46
N CYS A 131 0.82 -5.69 -5.62
CA CYS A 131 1.93 -4.80 -5.33
C CYS A 131 3.20 -5.54 -4.90
N SER A 132 4.30 -4.79 -4.84
CA SER A 132 5.50 -5.13 -4.08
C SER A 132 5.71 -4.09 -2.98
N TYR A 133 6.04 -4.52 -1.77
CA TYR A 133 6.43 -3.58 -0.71
C TYR A 133 7.94 -3.40 -0.69
N ARG A 134 8.39 -2.15 -0.54
CA ARG A 134 9.80 -1.75 -0.46
C ARG A 134 10.06 -1.15 0.92
N VAL A 135 10.84 -1.86 1.73
CA VAL A 135 11.33 -1.38 3.02
C VAL A 135 12.72 -0.77 2.80
N VAL A 136 12.83 0.54 3.03
CA VAL A 136 14.07 1.29 2.87
C VAL A 136 14.75 1.42 4.24
N THR A 137 16.01 1.00 4.34
CA THR A 137 16.77 1.00 5.60
C THR A 137 17.93 2.00 5.54
N LYS A 138 18.18 2.67 6.67
CA LYS A 138 19.24 3.68 6.82
C LYS A 138 20.63 3.04 6.82
N SER A 139 20.77 1.84 7.39
CA SER A 139 22.04 1.11 7.54
C SER A 139 22.00 -0.27 6.86
N ASN A 140 23.18 -0.87 6.64
CA ASN A 140 23.34 -2.21 6.06
C ASN A 140 23.10 -3.36 7.07
N HIS A 141 22.46 -3.08 8.21
CA HIS A 141 22.33 -4.06 9.30
C HIS A 141 21.45 -5.26 8.89
N GLN A 142 21.99 -6.47 9.05
CA GLN A 142 21.37 -7.73 8.63
C GLN A 142 20.09 -8.07 9.40
N SER A 143 19.91 -7.53 10.61
CA SER A 143 18.85 -7.88 11.58
C SER A 143 17.41 -7.57 11.16
N ILE A 144 17.23 -6.83 10.05
CA ILE A 144 15.90 -6.49 9.52
C ILE A 144 15.33 -7.67 8.71
N MET A 145 16.19 -8.51 8.12
CA MET A 145 15.74 -9.68 7.36
C MET A 145 15.08 -10.74 8.25
N ASP A 146 15.49 -10.86 9.52
CA ASP A 146 14.90 -11.84 10.44
C ASP A 146 13.47 -11.47 10.89
N LYS A 147 13.02 -10.24 10.58
CA LYS A 147 11.70 -9.72 10.98
C LYS A 147 10.64 -9.82 9.88
N ILE A 148 11.05 -10.02 8.61
CA ILE A 148 10.18 -10.08 7.42
C ILE A 148 9.93 -11.54 7.04
#